data_AF-A0A954MW14-F1
#
_entry.id   AF-A0A954MW14-F1
#
_cell.length_a   1.000
_cell.length_b   1.000
_cell.length_c   1.000
_cell.angle_alpha   90.00
_cell.angle_beta   90.00
_cell.angle_gamma   90.00
#
_symmetry.space_group_name_H-M   'P 1'
#
loop_
_entity.id
_entity.type
_entity.pdbx_description
1 polymer ?
#
loop_
_entity_poly.entity_id
_entity_poly.type
_entity_poly.pdbx_seq_one_letter_code
_entity_poly.pdbx_strand_id
1 'polypeptide(L)'
;MSIYFQSVQLGSPRGEKEGLRIGTVRYLPRGVSKSDYAKLNYFDVWLPVLAPSRDLLQDLKKSNRKISTFLNRYRNEMSETNPRQVIQLLAEMSKSTPLSIGCYCQKRTHCHRSVLAELIREAAGEPRVCPLSESAVYTTVHRETLDEIFRQESGMGNLSEGKSWKTAYSLWQQSESTGHRFPIIFSDATDCSRLLYWGVVENLLIDEVGTMFEFSELRPIRGNRTTQELILVNSGKQIAPNFIRPYAIVRTPDFLK
;
A
#
# COMPACT_ATOMS: atom_id res chain seq x y z
N MET A 1 2.78 -17.86 3.46
CA MET A 1 3.98 -18.52 4.04
C MET A 1 4.66 -17.49 4.92
N SER A 2 4.98 -17.77 6.18
CA SER A 2 5.70 -16.81 7.03
C SER A 2 7.20 -16.86 6.76
N ILE A 3 7.86 -15.71 6.60
CA ILE A 3 9.33 -15.62 6.48
C ILE A 3 9.98 -14.96 7.70
N TYR A 4 11.26 -15.25 7.92
CA TYR A 4 12.09 -14.64 8.95
C TYR A 4 12.82 -13.42 8.38
N PHE A 5 12.10 -12.33 8.18
CA PHE A 5 12.63 -11.15 7.50
C PHE A 5 12.22 -9.83 8.15
N GLN A 6 13.19 -8.93 8.31
CA GLN A 6 12.93 -7.58 8.79
C GLN A 6 13.77 -6.50 8.09
N SER A 7 13.33 -5.25 8.27
CA SER A 7 14.01 -4.07 7.73
C SER A 7 14.44 -3.17 8.88
N VAL A 8 15.72 -2.80 8.91
CA VAL A 8 16.35 -2.08 10.03
C VAL A 8 16.99 -0.77 9.59
N GLN A 9 17.24 0.11 10.56
CA GLN A 9 18.11 1.27 10.40
C GLN A 9 19.55 0.83 10.69
N LEU A 10 20.46 0.98 9.72
CA LEU A 10 21.86 0.61 9.93
C LEU A 10 22.47 1.50 11.03
N GLY A 11 23.26 0.91 11.91
CA GLY A 11 23.82 1.54 13.11
C GLY A 11 22.92 1.40 14.36
N SER A 12 21.67 0.95 14.22
CA SER A 12 20.85 0.65 15.40
C SER A 12 21.30 -0.66 16.06
N PRO A 13 21.09 -0.82 17.39
CA PRO A 13 21.27 -2.11 18.06
C PRO A 13 20.55 -3.24 17.33
N ARG A 14 21.09 -4.46 17.43
CA ARG A 14 20.48 -5.66 16.82
C ARG A 14 19.29 -6.14 17.64
N GLY A 15 18.23 -6.53 16.94
CA GLY A 15 17.06 -7.16 17.55
C GLY A 15 17.28 -8.64 17.80
N GLU A 16 16.40 -9.25 18.58
CA GLU A 16 16.39 -10.72 18.75
C GLU A 16 16.16 -11.42 17.41
N LYS A 17 16.89 -12.52 17.19
CA LYS A 17 16.78 -13.38 16.00
C LYS A 17 16.89 -12.60 14.68
N GLU A 18 17.64 -11.50 14.66
CA GLU A 18 17.78 -10.68 13.45
C GLU A 18 18.55 -11.38 12.32
N GLY A 19 19.47 -12.27 12.68
CA GLY A 19 20.28 -13.02 11.73
C GLY A 19 21.21 -12.13 10.91
N LEU A 20 21.36 -12.45 9.62
CA LEU A 20 22.30 -11.78 8.73
C LEU A 20 21.81 -10.37 8.38
N ARG A 21 22.60 -9.33 8.70
CA ARG A 21 22.31 -7.94 8.35
C ARG A 21 22.97 -7.55 7.04
N ILE A 22 22.15 -7.27 6.04
CA ILE A 22 22.56 -6.93 4.68
C ILE A 22 22.42 -5.42 4.46
N GLY A 23 23.54 -4.76 4.18
CA GLY A 23 23.57 -3.34 3.85
C GLY A 23 23.21 -3.09 2.40
N THR A 24 22.07 -2.45 2.14
CA THR A 24 21.56 -2.16 0.79
C THR A 24 21.77 -0.69 0.42
N VAL A 25 22.96 -0.18 0.73
CA VAL A 25 23.34 1.23 0.60
C VAL A 25 24.36 1.44 -0.51
N ARG A 26 24.24 2.56 -1.24
CA ARG A 26 25.17 2.91 -2.33
C ARG A 26 26.47 3.54 -1.81
N TYR A 27 26.36 4.32 -0.74
CA TYR A 27 27.48 5.01 -0.10
C TYR A 27 27.79 4.33 1.23
N LEU A 28 29.05 3.95 1.43
CA LEU A 28 29.53 3.30 2.65
C LEU A 28 29.65 4.30 3.82
N PRO A 29 29.66 3.82 5.10
CA PRO A 29 29.84 4.69 6.25
C PRO A 29 31.18 5.45 6.17
N ARG A 30 31.17 6.74 6.45
CA ARG A 30 32.38 7.57 6.39
C ARG A 30 33.19 7.45 7.68
N GLY A 31 34.51 7.38 7.57
CA GLY A 31 35.40 7.35 8.74
C GLY A 31 35.37 6.05 9.53
N VAL A 32 34.80 4.97 8.96
CA VAL A 32 34.69 3.66 9.62
C VAL A 32 35.50 2.64 8.84
N SER A 33 36.35 1.87 9.54
CA SER A 33 37.08 0.76 8.93
C SER A 33 36.10 -0.34 8.47
N LYS A 34 36.39 -0.97 7.33
CA LYS A 34 35.58 -2.10 6.82
C LYS A 34 35.46 -3.23 7.84
N SER A 35 36.49 -3.46 8.65
CA SER A 35 36.51 -4.48 9.72
C SER A 35 35.53 -4.21 10.86
N ASP A 36 35.05 -2.98 10.99
CA ASP A 36 34.21 -2.54 12.11
C ASP A 36 32.75 -2.36 11.72
N TYR A 37 32.37 -2.59 10.45
CA TYR A 37 30.98 -2.47 10.01
C TYR A 37 30.03 -3.35 10.82
N ALA A 38 30.35 -4.62 11.01
CA ALA A 38 29.51 -5.52 11.80
C ALA A 38 29.50 -5.13 13.28
N LYS A 39 30.66 -4.77 13.85
CA LYS A 39 30.82 -4.37 15.26
C LYS A 39 30.02 -3.11 15.61
N LEU A 40 29.98 -2.16 14.69
CA LEU A 40 29.24 -0.90 14.83
C LEU A 40 27.80 -1.02 14.30
N ASN A 41 27.30 -2.25 14.13
CA ASN A 41 25.93 -2.52 13.70
C ASN A 41 25.55 -1.91 12.35
N TYR A 42 26.50 -1.67 11.45
CA TYR A 42 26.18 -1.30 10.08
C TYR A 42 25.64 -2.52 9.34
N PHE A 43 26.46 -3.48 8.94
CA PHE A 43 26.02 -4.68 8.25
C PHE A 43 27.12 -5.75 8.28
N ASP A 44 26.72 -7.00 8.08
CA ASP A 44 27.60 -8.16 7.94
C ASP A 44 28.06 -8.30 6.48
N VAL A 45 27.12 -8.08 5.54
CA VAL A 45 27.37 -8.16 4.09
C VAL A 45 26.90 -6.88 3.42
N TRP A 46 27.73 -6.31 2.56
CA TRP A 46 27.35 -5.18 1.71
C TRP A 46 26.85 -5.67 0.37
N LEU A 47 25.61 -5.34 0.00
CA LEU A 47 24.96 -5.82 -1.22
C LEU A 47 24.46 -4.64 -2.08
N PRO A 48 25.37 -3.92 -2.78
CA PRO A 48 25.04 -2.69 -3.49
C PRO A 48 24.20 -2.90 -4.75
N VAL A 49 24.00 -4.14 -5.21
CA VAL A 49 23.05 -4.45 -6.30
C VAL A 49 21.61 -4.11 -5.92
N LEU A 50 21.27 -4.12 -4.62
CA LEU A 50 19.95 -3.73 -4.12
C LEU A 50 19.89 -2.26 -3.66
N ALA A 51 20.98 -1.50 -3.83
CA ALA A 51 21.01 -0.09 -3.47
C ALA A 51 20.53 0.78 -4.65
N PRO A 52 19.80 1.89 -4.40
CA PRO A 52 19.47 2.85 -5.44
C PRO A 52 20.69 3.25 -6.26
N SER A 53 20.50 3.47 -7.57
CA SER A 53 21.57 3.96 -8.44
C SER A 53 22.09 5.32 -7.98
N ARG A 54 23.33 5.65 -8.38
CA ARG A 54 23.91 6.97 -8.07
C ARG A 54 23.07 8.09 -8.68
N ASP A 55 22.57 7.89 -9.89
CA ASP A 55 21.78 8.88 -10.62
C ASP A 55 20.44 9.12 -9.91
N LEU A 56 19.78 8.05 -9.46
CA LEU A 56 18.56 8.16 -8.70
C LEU A 56 18.76 8.89 -7.35
N LEU A 57 19.88 8.64 -6.67
CA LEU A 57 20.22 9.36 -5.43
C LEU A 57 20.59 10.83 -5.66
N GLN A 58 21.25 11.15 -6.78
CA GLN A 58 21.54 12.52 -7.16
C GLN A 58 20.27 13.28 -7.52
N ASP A 59 19.34 12.64 -8.23
CA ASP A 59 18.06 13.23 -8.58
C ASP A 59 17.19 13.52 -7.36
N LEU A 60 17.23 12.65 -6.34
CA LEU A 60 16.54 12.89 -5.07
C LEU A 60 17.07 14.13 -4.32
N LYS A 61 18.37 14.44 -4.45
CA LYS A 61 18.99 15.61 -3.81
C LYS A 61 18.60 16.94 -4.45
N LYS A 62 18.15 16.94 -5.70
CA LYS A 62 17.65 18.14 -6.39
C LYS A 62 16.29 18.49 -5.77
N SER A 63 16.20 19.65 -5.11
CA SER A 63 15.21 20.02 -4.06
C SER A 63 13.75 20.23 -4.50
N ASN A 64 13.24 19.48 -5.49
CA ASN A 64 11.85 19.64 -5.94
C ASN A 64 11.18 18.33 -6.42
N ARG A 65 11.75 17.16 -6.13
CA ARG A 65 11.21 15.86 -6.57
C ARG A 65 10.34 15.23 -5.49
N LYS A 66 9.13 14.81 -5.87
CA LYS A 66 8.21 14.05 -4.99
C LYS A 66 8.84 12.72 -4.61
N ILE A 67 8.74 12.34 -3.33
CA ILE A 67 9.27 11.07 -2.80
C ILE A 67 8.67 9.85 -3.51
N SER A 68 7.40 9.91 -3.90
CA SER A 68 6.72 8.84 -4.66
C SER A 68 7.41 8.56 -5.99
N THR A 69 7.87 9.59 -6.70
CA THR A 69 8.63 9.43 -7.95
C THR A 69 9.94 8.68 -7.73
N PHE A 70 10.64 8.95 -6.62
CA PHE A 70 11.87 8.23 -6.27
C PHE A 70 11.59 6.76 -5.98
N LEU A 71 10.57 6.45 -5.19
CA LEU A 71 10.20 5.07 -4.85
C LEU A 71 9.79 4.27 -6.09
N ASN A 72 9.03 4.87 -7.01
CA ASN A 72 8.64 4.22 -8.26
C ASN A 72 9.84 3.94 -9.17
N ARG A 73 10.75 4.91 -9.32
CA ARG A 73 12.00 4.69 -10.08
C ARG A 73 12.88 3.62 -9.46
N TYR A 74 12.99 3.58 -8.13
CA TYR A 74 13.72 2.52 -7.44
C TYR A 74 13.07 1.15 -7.67
N ARG A 75 11.73 1.05 -7.63
CA ARG A 75 11.02 -0.20 -7.96
C ARG A 75 11.37 -0.68 -9.37
N ASN A 76 11.47 0.23 -10.34
CA ASN A 76 11.89 -0.11 -11.69
C ASN A 76 13.35 -0.62 -11.75
N GLU A 77 14.29 0.01 -11.04
CA GLU A 77 15.67 -0.53 -10.91
C GLU A 77 15.65 -1.96 -10.35
N MET A 78 14.78 -2.24 -9.36
CA MET A 78 14.68 -3.58 -8.77
C MET A 78 14.00 -4.62 -9.68
N SER A 79 13.37 -4.20 -10.77
CA SER A 79 12.80 -5.10 -11.78
C SER A 79 13.83 -5.61 -12.80
N GLU A 80 15.01 -4.99 -12.85
CA GLU A 80 16.12 -5.45 -13.68
C GLU A 80 16.59 -6.86 -13.27
N THR A 81 17.17 -7.61 -14.22
CA THR A 81 17.54 -9.01 -14.04
C THR A 81 18.36 -9.27 -12.77
N ASN A 82 19.44 -8.50 -12.54
CA ASN A 82 20.35 -8.75 -11.43
C ASN A 82 19.68 -8.51 -10.06
N PRO A 83 19.11 -7.33 -9.76
CA PRO A 83 18.34 -7.11 -8.53
C PRO A 83 17.21 -8.13 -8.34
N ARG A 84 16.44 -8.44 -9.39
CA ARG A 84 15.31 -9.38 -9.31
C ARG A 84 15.75 -10.78 -8.88
N GLN A 85 16.83 -11.30 -9.45
CA GLN A 85 17.37 -12.62 -9.07
C GLN A 85 17.86 -12.63 -7.61
N VAL A 86 18.51 -11.54 -7.18
CA VAL A 86 18.98 -11.41 -5.79
C VAL A 86 17.79 -11.31 -4.82
N ILE A 87 16.73 -10.59 -5.18
CA ILE A 87 15.50 -10.53 -4.38
C ILE A 87 14.89 -11.92 -4.22
N GLN A 88 14.81 -12.71 -5.30
CA GLN A 88 14.30 -14.08 -5.24
C GLN A 88 15.16 -14.96 -4.32
N LEU A 89 16.49 -14.84 -4.42
CA LEU A 89 17.42 -15.57 -3.55
C LEU A 89 17.18 -15.22 -2.07
N LEU A 90 17.10 -13.93 -1.73
CA LEU A 90 16.86 -13.49 -0.37
C LEU A 90 15.48 -13.94 0.14
N ALA A 91 14.46 -13.91 -0.72
CA ALA A 91 13.13 -14.41 -0.41
C ALA A 91 13.14 -15.90 -0.07
N GLU A 92 13.78 -16.73 -0.89
CA GLU A 92 13.92 -18.17 -0.63
C GLU A 92 14.72 -18.45 0.66
N MET A 93 15.85 -17.78 0.86
CA MET A 93 16.65 -17.93 2.07
C MET A 93 15.89 -17.51 3.34
N SER A 94 15.07 -16.47 3.26
CA SER A 94 14.31 -15.96 4.40
C SER A 94 13.25 -16.93 4.95
N LYS A 95 12.88 -17.97 4.18
CA LYS A 95 11.95 -19.01 4.62
C LYS A 95 12.52 -19.90 5.72
N SER A 96 13.84 -20.05 5.78
CA SER A 96 14.54 -20.92 6.74
C SER A 96 15.60 -20.21 7.58
N THR A 97 16.06 -19.04 7.13
CA THR A 97 17.14 -18.28 7.78
C THR A 97 16.69 -16.86 8.10
N PRO A 98 16.87 -16.38 9.35
CA PRO A 98 16.60 -14.99 9.65
C PRO A 98 17.52 -14.03 8.90
N LEU A 99 16.90 -13.09 8.18
CA LEU A 99 17.58 -12.07 7.39
C LEU A 99 17.07 -10.68 7.75
N SER A 100 17.96 -9.69 7.67
CA SER A 100 17.58 -8.29 7.71
C SER A 100 18.25 -7.49 6.60
N ILE A 101 17.53 -6.50 6.06
CA ILE A 101 18.09 -5.49 5.16
C ILE A 101 18.08 -4.13 5.86
N GLY A 102 19.03 -3.26 5.53
CA GLY A 102 18.99 -1.92 6.08
C GLY A 102 19.61 -0.82 5.23
N CYS A 103 19.21 0.40 5.61
CA CYS A 103 19.73 1.69 5.13
C CYS A 103 19.89 2.65 6.33
N TYR A 104 20.66 3.73 6.17
CA TYR A 104 20.89 4.73 7.23
C TYR A 104 19.67 5.64 7.52
N CYS A 105 18.68 5.71 6.62
CA CYS A 105 17.55 6.63 6.77
C CYS A 105 16.79 6.40 8.08
N GLN A 106 16.37 7.47 8.77
CA GLN A 106 15.58 7.32 10.00
C GLN A 106 14.14 6.92 9.68
N LYS A 107 13.47 7.64 8.77
CA LYS A 107 12.08 7.36 8.37
C LYS A 107 12.02 6.20 7.37
N ARG A 108 11.34 5.12 7.75
CA ARG A 108 11.16 3.92 6.90
C ARG A 108 10.25 4.17 5.69
N THR A 109 9.18 4.94 5.84
CA THR A 109 8.16 5.16 4.79
C THR A 109 8.66 5.92 3.57
N HIS A 110 9.76 6.68 3.71
CA HIS A 110 10.36 7.47 2.62
C HIS A 110 11.73 6.92 2.19
N CYS A 111 12.01 5.65 2.49
CA CYS A 111 13.30 5.03 2.22
C CYS A 111 13.14 3.89 1.22
N HIS A 112 14.11 3.70 0.33
CA HIS A 112 14.12 2.57 -0.60
C HIS A 112 13.98 1.21 0.09
N ARG A 113 14.41 1.09 1.36
CA ARG A 113 14.26 -0.14 2.14
C ARG A 113 12.81 -0.56 2.39
N SER A 114 11.83 0.37 2.32
CA SER A 114 10.41 -0.02 2.41
C SER A 114 9.99 -0.80 1.17
N VAL A 115 10.30 -0.27 -0.01
CA VAL A 115 10.01 -0.91 -1.31
C VAL A 115 10.76 -2.24 -1.42
N LEU A 116 12.04 -2.30 -1.07
CA LEU A 116 12.79 -3.55 -1.11
C LEU A 116 12.22 -4.62 -0.16
N ALA A 117 11.76 -4.19 1.02
CA ALA A 117 11.14 -5.08 1.98
C ALA A 117 9.77 -5.62 1.52
N GLU A 118 9.04 -4.86 0.70
CA GLU A 118 7.81 -5.30 0.02
C GLU A 118 8.16 -6.34 -1.05
N LEU A 119 9.11 -6.03 -1.93
CA LEU A 119 9.53 -6.90 -3.03
C LEU A 119 10.04 -8.28 -2.54
N ILE A 120 10.80 -8.32 -1.44
CA ILE A 120 11.28 -9.60 -0.86
C ILE A 120 10.10 -10.42 -0.31
N ARG A 121 9.13 -9.78 0.34
CA ARG A 121 7.93 -10.45 0.86
C ARG A 121 7.06 -11.00 -0.26
N GLU A 122 6.82 -10.18 -1.29
CA GLU A 122 6.10 -10.59 -2.50
C GLU A 122 6.76 -11.82 -3.15
N ALA A 123 8.08 -11.78 -3.34
CA ALA A 123 8.83 -12.88 -3.92
C ALA A 123 8.82 -14.15 -3.05
N ALA A 124 8.61 -14.02 -1.74
CA ALA A 124 8.45 -15.14 -0.82
C ALA A 124 7.02 -15.72 -0.81
N GLY A 125 6.09 -15.13 -1.57
CA GLY A 125 4.68 -15.51 -1.56
C GLY A 125 3.95 -15.04 -0.30
N GLU A 126 4.46 -14.02 0.42
CA GLU A 126 3.63 -13.29 1.37
C GLU A 126 2.67 -12.40 0.58
N PRO A 127 1.36 -12.44 0.89
CA PRO A 127 0.40 -11.56 0.24
C PRO A 127 0.81 -10.11 0.46
N ARG A 128 0.72 -9.27 -0.58
CA ARG A 128 0.92 -7.83 -0.41
C ARG A 128 -0.08 -7.32 0.61
N VAL A 129 0.43 -6.85 1.74
CA VAL A 129 -0.37 -6.04 2.66
C VAL A 129 -0.35 -4.62 2.12
N CYS A 130 -1.22 -4.34 1.15
CA CYS A 130 -1.47 -2.96 0.73
C CYS A 130 -2.50 -2.38 1.72
N PRO A 131 -2.11 -1.42 2.57
CA PRO A 131 -3.04 -0.80 3.51
C PRO A 131 -4.16 -0.07 2.76
N LEU A 132 -5.33 0.04 3.38
CA LEU A 132 -6.39 0.91 2.86
C LEU A 132 -5.94 2.37 2.92
N SER A 133 -6.31 3.17 1.91
CA SER A 133 -6.08 4.61 1.92
C SER A 133 -6.83 5.30 3.06
N GLU A 134 -6.43 6.52 3.43
CA GLU A 134 -7.12 7.30 4.48
C GLU A 134 -8.54 7.73 4.09
N SER A 135 -8.83 7.75 2.79
CA SER A 135 -10.13 8.08 2.22
C SER A 135 -10.71 6.91 1.45
N ALA A 136 -12.03 6.87 1.35
CA ALA A 136 -12.82 5.89 0.62
C ALA A 136 -13.94 6.60 -0.15
N VAL A 137 -14.51 5.92 -1.14
CA VAL A 137 -15.78 6.34 -1.76
C VAL A 137 -16.93 5.54 -1.14
N TYR A 138 -18.00 6.24 -0.80
CA TYR A 138 -19.25 5.64 -0.38
C TYR A 138 -20.28 5.83 -1.51
N THR A 139 -21.07 4.80 -1.82
CA THR A 139 -22.17 4.87 -2.78
C THR A 139 -23.32 3.93 -2.37
N THR A 140 -24.42 4.00 -3.10
CA THR A 140 -25.68 3.31 -2.78
C THR A 140 -26.02 2.35 -3.91
N VAL A 141 -26.24 1.08 -3.57
CA VAL A 141 -26.52 -0.01 -4.52
C VAL A 141 -27.62 -0.91 -3.94
N HIS A 142 -28.42 -1.53 -4.80
CA HIS A 142 -29.41 -2.51 -4.35
C HIS A 142 -28.74 -3.73 -3.71
N ARG A 143 -29.30 -4.18 -2.59
CA ARG A 143 -28.80 -5.34 -1.84
C ARG A 143 -28.71 -6.58 -2.72
N GLU A 144 -29.73 -6.82 -3.55
CA GLU A 144 -29.83 -8.00 -4.40
C GLU A 144 -28.62 -8.08 -5.35
N THR A 145 -28.25 -6.95 -5.94
CA THR A 145 -27.06 -6.84 -6.81
C THR A 145 -25.77 -7.16 -6.05
N LEU A 146 -25.61 -6.63 -4.84
CA LEU A 146 -24.41 -6.90 -4.03
C LEU A 146 -24.34 -8.36 -3.55
N ASP A 147 -25.48 -8.94 -3.16
CA ASP A 147 -25.58 -10.33 -2.71
C ASP A 147 -25.32 -11.32 -3.86
N GLU A 148 -25.66 -10.97 -5.11
CA GLU A 148 -25.32 -11.74 -6.30
C GLU A 148 -23.81 -11.68 -6.60
N ILE A 149 -23.21 -10.49 -6.56
CA ILE A 149 -21.76 -10.30 -6.77
C ILE A 149 -20.97 -11.03 -5.68
N PHE A 150 -21.39 -10.94 -4.42
CA PHE A 150 -20.74 -11.60 -3.30
C PHE A 150 -20.75 -13.13 -3.40
N ARG A 151 -21.77 -13.71 -4.03
CA ARG A 151 -21.86 -15.17 -4.24
C ARG A 151 -20.91 -15.70 -5.31
N GLN A 152 -20.32 -14.83 -6.14
CA GLN A 152 -19.31 -15.21 -7.14
C GLN A 152 -17.94 -15.37 -6.48
N GLU A 153 -17.12 -16.35 -6.95
CA GLU A 153 -15.85 -16.73 -6.30
C GLU A 153 -14.85 -15.58 -6.12
N SER A 154 -14.83 -14.60 -7.04
CA SER A 154 -13.89 -13.48 -6.98
C SER A 154 -14.40 -12.28 -6.16
N GLY A 155 -15.70 -12.22 -5.87
CA GLY A 155 -16.36 -11.02 -5.31
C GLY A 155 -16.13 -9.77 -6.16
N MET A 156 -15.88 -9.93 -7.46
CA MET A 156 -15.64 -8.82 -8.38
C MET A 156 -16.95 -8.31 -8.96
N GLY A 157 -17.12 -6.99 -8.97
CA GLY A 157 -18.28 -6.34 -9.54
C GLY A 157 -17.89 -5.21 -10.48
N ASN A 158 -18.74 -4.96 -11.48
CA ASN A 158 -18.66 -3.81 -12.36
C ASN A 158 -20.02 -3.11 -12.34
N LEU A 159 -20.05 -1.85 -11.92
CA LEU A 159 -21.26 -1.05 -11.75
C LEU A 159 -21.02 0.37 -12.28
N SER A 160 -22.11 1.12 -12.44
CA SER A 160 -22.06 2.51 -12.88
C SER A 160 -22.91 3.42 -12.00
N GLU A 161 -22.51 4.70 -11.95
CA GLU A 161 -23.21 5.77 -11.27
C GLU A 161 -23.34 6.97 -12.22
N GLY A 162 -24.52 7.60 -12.28
CA GLY A 162 -24.81 8.72 -13.19
C GLY A 162 -24.15 10.04 -12.80
N LYS A 163 -23.29 10.06 -11.77
CA LYS A 163 -22.50 11.23 -11.37
C LYS A 163 -21.03 10.99 -11.62
N SER A 164 -20.34 12.01 -12.15
CA SER A 164 -18.89 11.98 -12.31
C SER A 164 -18.18 12.08 -10.96
N TRP A 165 -17.40 11.06 -10.58
CA TRP A 165 -16.68 11.00 -9.32
C TRP A 165 -15.25 11.55 -9.44
N LYS A 166 -15.10 12.77 -9.96
CA LYS A 166 -13.78 13.37 -10.25
C LYS A 166 -12.85 13.38 -9.04
N THR A 167 -13.38 13.65 -7.86
CA THR A 167 -12.61 13.62 -6.60
C THR A 167 -12.22 12.19 -6.21
N ALA A 168 -13.12 11.21 -6.38
CA ALA A 168 -12.80 9.81 -6.10
C ALA A 168 -11.69 9.31 -7.04
N TYR A 169 -11.80 9.62 -8.34
CA TYR A 169 -10.79 9.27 -9.34
C TYR A 169 -9.39 9.79 -8.95
N SER A 170 -9.28 11.07 -8.61
CA SER A 170 -7.99 11.65 -8.19
C SER A 170 -7.43 11.02 -6.92
N LEU A 171 -8.29 10.67 -5.95
CA LEU A 171 -7.86 10.03 -4.71
C LEU A 171 -7.48 8.56 -4.90
N TRP A 172 -8.18 7.86 -5.79
CA TRP A 172 -7.84 6.50 -6.20
C TRP A 172 -6.47 6.46 -6.88
N GLN A 173 -6.24 7.30 -7.90
CA GLN A 173 -4.92 7.42 -8.55
C GLN A 173 -3.79 7.76 -7.57
N GLN A 174 -4.06 8.65 -6.60
CA GLN A 174 -3.10 8.96 -5.55
C GLN A 174 -2.84 7.73 -4.66
N SER A 175 -3.88 7.00 -4.27
CA SER A 175 -3.77 5.80 -3.43
C SER A 175 -2.94 4.72 -4.12
N GLU A 176 -3.20 4.44 -5.40
CA GLU A 176 -2.39 3.51 -6.19
C GLU A 176 -0.93 3.95 -6.28
N SER A 177 -0.68 5.24 -6.52
CA SER A 177 0.69 5.78 -6.59
C SER A 177 1.46 5.70 -5.26
N THR A 178 0.75 5.49 -4.15
CA THR A 178 1.31 5.36 -2.80
C THR A 178 1.24 3.93 -2.27
N GLY A 179 0.80 2.96 -3.09
CA GLY A 179 0.65 1.56 -2.69
C GLY A 179 -0.50 1.30 -1.71
N HIS A 180 -1.45 2.22 -1.60
CA HIS A 180 -2.66 2.05 -0.81
C HIS A 180 -3.81 1.57 -1.68
N ARG A 181 -4.67 0.73 -1.09
CA ARG A 181 -5.90 0.24 -1.72
C ARG A 181 -7.02 1.23 -1.46
N PHE A 182 -7.75 1.65 -2.49
CA PHE A 182 -8.83 2.61 -2.35
C PHE A 182 -10.15 1.90 -2.05
N PRO A 183 -10.74 2.05 -0.84
CA PRO A 183 -11.96 1.33 -0.49
C PRO A 183 -13.19 1.95 -1.15
N ILE A 184 -14.15 1.09 -1.48
CA ILE A 184 -15.52 1.47 -1.81
C ILE A 184 -16.48 0.86 -0.79
N ILE A 185 -17.39 1.67 -0.26
CA ILE A 185 -18.39 1.28 0.75
C ILE A 185 -19.78 1.39 0.12
N PHE A 186 -20.61 0.37 0.34
CA PHE A 186 -21.95 0.27 -0.22
C PHE A 186 -23.02 0.35 0.87
N SER A 187 -24.01 1.25 0.71
CA SER A 187 -25.28 1.20 1.44
C SER A 187 -26.39 0.58 0.62
N ASP A 188 -27.45 0.19 1.33
CA ASP A 188 -28.69 -0.29 0.77
C ASP A 188 -29.45 0.84 0.06
N ALA A 189 -29.80 0.65 -1.22
CA ALA A 189 -30.63 1.61 -1.96
C ALA A 189 -32.07 1.72 -1.46
N THR A 190 -32.58 0.69 -0.78
CA THR A 190 -33.92 0.71 -0.18
C THR A 190 -33.93 1.33 1.22
N ASP A 191 -32.80 1.21 1.92
CA ASP A 191 -32.54 1.81 3.23
C ASP A 191 -31.16 2.48 3.23
N CYS A 192 -31.12 3.71 2.72
CA CYS A 192 -29.89 4.51 2.59
C CYS A 192 -29.19 4.81 3.95
N SER A 193 -29.75 4.35 5.08
CA SER A 193 -29.09 4.43 6.37
C SER A 193 -28.16 3.26 6.63
N ARG A 194 -28.34 2.10 6.00
CA ARG A 194 -27.66 0.85 6.34
C ARG A 194 -26.44 0.59 5.44
N LEU A 195 -25.28 0.35 6.05
CA LEU A 195 -24.09 -0.11 5.35
C LEU A 195 -24.12 -1.63 5.20
N LEU A 196 -23.84 -2.14 3.99
CA LEU A 196 -23.97 -3.55 3.65
C LEU A 196 -22.63 -4.23 3.42
N TYR A 197 -21.86 -3.70 2.47
CA TYR A 197 -20.62 -4.29 1.99
C TYR A 197 -19.56 -3.22 1.80
N TRP A 198 -18.31 -3.65 1.71
CA TRP A 198 -17.22 -2.85 1.18
C TRP A 198 -16.34 -3.71 0.27
N GLY A 199 -15.61 -3.07 -0.62
CA GLY A 199 -14.64 -3.71 -1.50
C GLY A 199 -13.48 -2.77 -1.80
N VAL A 200 -12.65 -3.14 -2.77
CA VAL A 200 -11.51 -2.33 -3.22
C VAL A 200 -11.69 -1.96 -4.68
N VAL A 201 -11.54 -0.69 -5.00
CA VAL A 201 -11.63 -0.19 -6.39
C VAL A 201 -10.42 -0.68 -7.17
N GLU A 202 -10.69 -1.40 -8.26
CA GLU A 202 -9.69 -1.90 -9.22
C GLU A 202 -9.60 -1.02 -10.47
N ASN A 203 -10.72 -0.42 -10.88
CA ASN A 203 -10.77 0.47 -12.03
C ASN A 203 -11.84 1.53 -11.81
N LEU A 204 -11.58 2.76 -12.26
CA LEU A 204 -12.53 3.87 -12.19
C LEU A 204 -12.42 4.70 -13.48
N LEU A 205 -13.47 4.71 -14.28
CA LEU A 205 -13.56 5.43 -15.54
C LEU A 205 -14.66 6.49 -15.45
N ILE A 206 -14.36 7.69 -15.93
CA ILE A 206 -15.32 8.80 -15.99
C ILE A 206 -15.51 9.19 -17.44
N ASP A 207 -16.76 9.21 -17.89
CA ASP A 207 -17.17 9.62 -19.22
C ASP A 207 -18.29 10.68 -19.16
N GLU A 208 -18.98 10.88 -20.28
CA GLU A 208 -20.09 11.84 -20.39
C GLU A 208 -21.36 11.39 -19.65
N VAL A 209 -21.52 10.09 -19.41
CA VAL A 209 -22.72 9.48 -18.79
C VAL A 209 -22.57 9.42 -17.27
N GLY A 210 -21.35 9.26 -16.76
CA GLY A 210 -21.08 9.27 -15.33
C GLY A 210 -19.76 8.63 -14.95
N THR A 211 -19.81 7.70 -13.99
CA THR A 211 -18.66 6.93 -13.52
C THR A 211 -18.96 5.45 -13.66
N MET A 212 -18.09 4.71 -14.36
CA MET A 212 -18.03 3.26 -14.30
C MET A 212 -16.94 2.86 -13.33
N PHE A 213 -17.20 1.87 -12.49
CA PHE A 213 -16.23 1.41 -11.50
C PHE A 213 -16.26 -0.10 -11.37
N GLU A 214 -15.05 -0.67 -11.30
CA GLU A 214 -14.83 -2.08 -11.01
C GLU A 214 -14.23 -2.19 -9.62
N PHE A 215 -14.65 -3.23 -8.89
CA PHE A 215 -14.14 -3.51 -7.56
C PHE A 215 -13.94 -5.00 -7.34
N SER A 216 -13.10 -5.33 -6.36
CA SER A 216 -12.80 -6.68 -5.93
C SER A 216 -12.96 -6.84 -4.42
N GLU A 217 -12.79 -8.07 -3.94
CA GLU A 217 -12.76 -8.40 -2.51
C GLU A 217 -13.98 -7.89 -1.75
N LEU A 218 -15.18 -8.02 -2.35
CA LEU A 218 -16.42 -7.62 -1.70
C LEU A 218 -16.60 -8.40 -0.38
N ARG A 219 -16.76 -7.67 0.72
CA ARG A 219 -16.86 -8.21 2.08
C ARG A 219 -18.05 -7.60 2.81
N PRO A 220 -18.83 -8.41 3.55
CA PRO A 220 -19.93 -7.88 4.34
C PRO A 220 -19.41 -7.03 5.49
N ILE A 221 -20.04 -5.87 5.71
CA ILE A 221 -19.78 -5.03 6.87
C ILE A 221 -20.47 -5.66 8.08
N ARG A 222 -19.68 -6.00 9.11
CA ARG A 222 -20.19 -6.69 10.30
C ARG A 222 -20.93 -5.73 11.23
N GLY A 223 -22.06 -6.21 11.75
CA GLY A 223 -22.92 -5.47 12.69
C GLY A 223 -23.92 -4.54 11.98
N ASN A 224 -24.76 -3.87 12.76
CA ASN A 224 -25.75 -2.92 12.24
C ASN A 224 -25.11 -1.53 12.07
N ARG A 225 -24.20 -1.42 11.10
CA ARG A 225 -23.50 -0.17 10.79
C ARG A 225 -24.33 0.78 9.95
N THR A 226 -24.26 2.07 10.24
CA THR A 226 -25.05 3.08 9.55
C THR A 226 -24.19 4.12 8.82
N THR A 227 -24.81 4.81 7.86
CA THR A 227 -24.14 5.87 7.09
C THR A 227 -23.71 7.04 7.96
N GLN A 228 -24.38 7.29 9.09
CA GLN A 228 -24.00 8.34 10.05
C GLN A 228 -22.65 8.06 10.74
N GLU A 229 -22.13 6.83 10.70
CA GLU A 229 -20.77 6.53 11.17
C GLU A 229 -19.69 7.02 10.19
N LEU A 230 -20.05 7.33 8.94
CA LEU A 230 -19.12 7.81 7.94
C LEU A 230 -18.86 9.31 8.08
N ILE A 231 -17.58 9.69 8.02
CA ILE A 231 -17.12 11.08 8.14
C ILE A 231 -16.73 11.60 6.76
N LEU A 232 -17.35 12.68 6.29
CA LEU A 232 -17.04 13.33 5.03
C LEU A 232 -15.63 13.93 5.04
N VAL A 233 -14.84 13.67 3.99
CA VAL A 233 -13.46 14.20 3.89
C VAL A 233 -13.43 15.73 3.85
N ASN A 234 -14.36 16.34 3.10
CA ASN A 234 -14.35 17.78 2.85
C ASN A 234 -14.71 18.64 4.08
N SER A 235 -15.58 18.14 4.95
CA SER A 235 -16.17 18.90 6.05
C SER A 235 -15.78 18.36 7.43
N GLY A 236 -15.28 17.13 7.49
CA GLY A 236 -15.00 16.43 8.75
C GLY A 236 -16.27 16.09 9.56
N LYS A 237 -17.46 16.31 9.00
CA LYS A 237 -18.74 16.01 9.64
C LYS A 237 -19.22 14.61 9.27
N GLN A 238 -20.02 14.02 10.15
CA GLN A 238 -20.76 12.80 9.83
C GLN A 238 -21.76 13.04 8.69
N ILE A 239 -22.05 11.99 7.92
CA ILE A 239 -23.16 12.01 6.96
C ILE A 239 -24.46 12.25 7.73
N ALA A 240 -25.23 13.26 7.32
CA ALA A 240 -26.50 13.58 7.95
C ALA A 240 -27.53 12.46 7.75
N PRO A 241 -28.50 12.30 8.68
CA PRO A 241 -29.71 11.53 8.40
C PRO A 241 -30.38 12.05 7.12
N ASN A 242 -30.88 11.16 6.26
CA ASN A 242 -31.48 11.49 4.95
C ASN A 242 -30.52 12.07 3.92
N PHE A 243 -29.26 11.64 3.93
CA PHE A 243 -28.29 12.03 2.90
C PHE A 243 -28.69 11.47 1.52
N ILE A 244 -29.20 12.34 0.65
CA ILE A 244 -29.78 11.99 -0.66
C ILE A 244 -28.76 11.88 -1.82
N ARG A 245 -27.46 12.08 -1.58
CA ARG A 245 -26.49 12.02 -2.68
C ARG A 245 -26.14 10.57 -2.99
N PRO A 246 -26.03 10.19 -4.28
CA PRO A 246 -25.74 8.81 -4.68
C PRO A 246 -24.32 8.37 -4.31
N TYR A 247 -23.43 9.31 -3.98
CA TYR A 247 -22.10 9.03 -3.48
C TYR A 247 -21.56 10.13 -2.57
N ALA A 248 -20.52 9.81 -1.80
CA ALA A 248 -19.72 10.74 -1.03
C ALA A 248 -18.26 10.27 -0.89
N ILE A 249 -17.35 11.20 -0.66
CA ILE A 249 -15.97 10.88 -0.26
C ILE A 249 -15.90 10.94 1.27
N VAL A 250 -15.52 9.82 1.86
CA VAL A 250 -15.49 9.63 3.32
C VAL A 250 -14.10 9.25 3.78
N ARG A 251 -13.79 9.49 5.04
CA ARG A 251 -12.60 8.92 5.67
C ARG A 251 -12.80 7.42 5.78
N THR A 252 -11.76 6.65 5.51
CA THR A 252 -11.79 5.19 5.66
C THR A 252 -12.07 4.85 7.12
N PRO A 253 -13.24 4.25 7.44
CA PRO A 253 -13.63 3.98 8.82
C PRO A 253 -12.71 2.97 9.47
N ASP A 254 -12.53 3.09 10.79
CA ASP A 254 -11.65 2.17 11.53
C ASP A 254 -12.18 0.74 11.57
N PHE A 255 -13.49 0.53 11.38
CA PHE A 255 -14.06 -0.81 11.28
C PHE A 255 -13.72 -1.54 9.96
N LEU A 256 -13.04 -0.88 9.01
CA LEU A 256 -12.49 -1.51 7.80
C LEU A 256 -11.00 -1.87 7.92
N LYS A 257 -10.32 -1.39 8.97
CA LYS A 257 -8.87 -1.56 9.16
C LYS A 257 -8.53 -2.79 10.00
#